data_AF-A0A919GXV0-F1
#
_entry.id   AF-A0A919GXV0-F1
#
_cell.length_a   1.000
_cell.length_b   1.000
_cell.length_c   1.000
_cell.angle_alpha   90.00
_cell.angle_beta   90.00
_cell.angle_gamma   90.00
#
_symmetry.space_group_name_H-M   'P 1'
#
loop_
_entity.id
_entity.type
_entity.pdbx_description
1 polymer ?
#
loop_
_entity_poly.entity_id
_entity_poly.type
_entity_poly.pdbx_seq_one_letter_code
_entity_poly.pdbx_strand_id
1 'polypeptide(L)'
;MSVRTTVARLKAAYPSVDADTVEATVEAAYGAFRQARVRKYVPILAERRSRKALAAATGSTPDAPDAPDAPDTPDIPDAPDAPDAPDAPDAPDAPDTAGDGP
;
A
#
# COMPACT_ATOMS: atom_id res chain seq x y z
N MET A 1 8.37 -19.99 -2.00
CA MET A 1 7.82 -19.97 -0.62
C MET A 1 8.16 -21.30 0.03
N SER A 2 8.78 -21.28 1.20
CA SER A 2 9.35 -22.46 1.86
C SER A 2 8.48 -22.89 3.05
N VAL A 3 8.56 -24.16 3.45
CA VAL A 3 7.82 -24.72 4.60
C VAL A 3 7.98 -23.85 5.85
N ARG A 4 9.24 -23.48 6.19
CA ARG A 4 9.56 -22.60 7.32
C ARG A 4 8.85 -21.24 7.27
N THR A 5 8.73 -20.64 6.08
CA THR A 5 8.04 -19.36 5.89
C THR A 5 6.54 -19.51 6.08
N THR A 6 5.95 -20.62 5.61
CA THR A 6 4.53 -20.94 5.82
C THR A 6 4.22 -21.19 7.29
N VAL A 7 5.07 -21.94 8.01
CA VAL A 7 4.95 -22.16 9.46
C VAL A 7 4.95 -20.82 10.22
N ALA A 8 5.93 -19.95 9.96
CA ALA A 8 6.02 -18.67 10.65
C ALA A 8 4.77 -17.79 10.44
N ARG A 9 4.27 -17.72 9.20
CA ARG A 9 3.04 -16.96 8.89
C ARG A 9 1.80 -17.55 9.56
N LEU A 10 1.67 -18.88 9.60
CA LEU A 10 0.52 -19.52 10.22
C LEU A 10 0.54 -19.43 11.74
N LYS A 11 1.72 -19.48 12.39
CA LYS A 11 1.82 -19.19 13.83
C LYS A 11 1.35 -17.78 14.17
N ALA A 12 1.68 -16.80 13.33
CA ALA A 12 1.20 -15.42 13.51
C ALA A 12 -0.33 -15.29 13.28
N ALA A 13 -0.87 -15.97 12.28
CA ALA A 13 -2.30 -15.88 11.92
C ALA A 13 -3.24 -16.67 12.86
N TYR A 14 -2.70 -17.65 13.59
CA TYR A 14 -3.44 -18.50 14.54
C TYR A 14 -2.73 -18.52 15.90
N PRO A 15 -2.67 -17.38 16.62
CA PRO A 15 -1.93 -17.28 17.89
C PRO A 15 -2.50 -18.16 19.01
N SER A 16 -3.74 -18.61 18.87
CA SER A 16 -4.41 -19.53 19.80
C SER A 16 -4.12 -21.02 19.54
N VAL A 17 -3.44 -21.36 18.44
CA VAL A 17 -3.08 -22.75 18.11
C VAL A 17 -1.68 -23.04 18.61
N ASP A 18 -1.52 -24.21 19.23
CA ASP A 18 -0.23 -24.74 19.64
C ASP A 18 0.78 -24.82 18.47
N ALA A 19 2.03 -24.45 18.75
CA ALA A 19 3.08 -24.31 17.74
C ALA A 19 3.41 -25.64 17.03
N ASP A 20 3.41 -26.76 17.77
CA ASP A 20 3.67 -28.09 17.22
C ASP A 20 2.52 -28.55 16.32
N THR A 21 1.28 -28.19 16.70
CA THR A 21 0.09 -28.45 15.88
C THR A 21 0.17 -27.71 14.54
N VAL A 22 0.61 -26.45 14.53
CA VAL A 22 0.81 -25.68 13.29
C VAL A 22 1.89 -26.34 12.43
N GLU A 23 3.04 -26.70 13.01
CA GLU A 23 4.14 -27.34 12.29
C GLU A 23 3.73 -28.68 11.68
N ALA A 24 3.15 -29.58 12.47
CA ALA A 24 2.66 -30.87 12.02
C ALA A 24 1.62 -30.72 10.90
N THR A 25 0.73 -29.72 10.99
CA THR A 25 -0.28 -29.45 9.97
C THR A 25 0.34 -28.97 8.65
N VAL A 26 1.37 -28.14 8.71
CA VAL A 26 2.09 -27.67 7.51
C VAL A 26 2.88 -28.81 6.89
N GLU A 27 3.61 -29.59 7.68
CA GLU A 27 4.35 -30.75 7.17
C GLU A 27 3.42 -31.79 6.54
N ALA A 28 2.30 -32.11 7.18
CA ALA A 28 1.29 -33.00 6.61
C ALA A 28 0.72 -32.47 5.29
N ALA A 29 0.49 -31.15 5.19
CA ALA A 29 0.00 -30.52 3.98
C ALA A 29 1.00 -30.60 2.82
N TYR A 30 2.29 -30.31 3.07
CA TYR A 30 3.35 -30.47 2.06
C TYR A 30 3.59 -31.94 1.72
N GLY A 31 3.54 -32.83 2.71
CA GLY A 31 3.67 -34.28 2.57
C GLY A 31 2.60 -34.88 1.67
N ALA A 32 1.36 -34.36 1.71
CA ALA A 32 0.28 -34.76 0.81
C ALA A 32 0.61 -34.52 -0.67
N PHE A 33 1.51 -33.59 -0.97
CA PHE A 33 1.99 -33.31 -2.33
C PHE A 33 3.34 -33.95 -2.62
N ARG A 34 3.88 -34.84 -1.80
CA ARG A 34 5.23 -35.43 -1.99
C ARG A 34 5.41 -36.09 -3.36
N GLN A 35 4.35 -36.64 -3.97
CA GLN A 35 4.39 -37.28 -5.29
C GLN A 35 3.97 -36.34 -6.45
N ALA A 36 3.63 -35.08 -6.16
CA ALA A 36 3.20 -34.15 -7.19
C ALA A 36 4.33 -33.87 -8.20
N ARG A 37 4.03 -34.08 -9.49
CA ARG A 37 4.98 -33.84 -10.58
C ARG A 37 5.21 -32.34 -10.82
N VAL A 38 4.20 -31.51 -10.56
CA VAL A 38 4.29 -30.05 -10.71
C VAL A 38 4.48 -29.40 -9.34
N ARG A 39 5.70 -28.94 -9.06
CA ARG A 39 6.06 -28.33 -7.78
C ARG A 39 5.70 -26.85 -7.65
N LYS A 40 5.51 -26.15 -8.78
CA LYS A 40 5.24 -24.69 -8.83
C LYS A 40 4.09 -24.26 -7.92
N TYR A 41 3.05 -25.11 -7.81
CA TYR A 41 1.84 -24.79 -7.05
C TYR A 41 1.81 -25.41 -5.65
N VAL A 42 2.74 -26.31 -5.33
CA VAL A 42 2.75 -27.02 -4.04
C VAL A 42 2.74 -26.07 -2.85
N PRO A 43 3.53 -24.97 -2.80
CA PRO A 43 3.50 -24.06 -1.66
C PRO A 43 2.12 -23.42 -1.43
N ILE A 44 1.47 -22.97 -2.50
CA ILE A 44 0.16 -22.31 -2.43
C ILE A 44 -0.93 -23.29 -1.99
N LEU A 45 -0.90 -24.51 -2.56
CA LEU A 45 -1.88 -25.54 -2.24
C LEU A 45 -1.69 -26.08 -0.82
N ALA A 46 -0.44 -26.30 -0.39
CA ALA A 46 -0.13 -26.73 0.97
C ALA A 46 -0.58 -25.68 1.99
N GLU A 47 -0.28 -24.40 1.77
CA GLU A 47 -0.71 -23.33 2.68
C GLU A 47 -2.24 -23.23 2.78
N ARG A 48 -2.96 -23.30 1.66
CA ARG A 48 -4.43 -23.29 1.66
C ARG A 48 -4.99 -24.48 2.45
N ARG A 49 -4.39 -25.66 2.30
CA ARG A 49 -4.78 -26.86 3.04
C ARG A 49 -4.51 -26.71 4.53
N SER A 50 -3.35 -26.16 4.92
CA SER A 50 -3.01 -25.90 6.32
C SER A 50 -3.98 -24.90 6.96
N ARG A 51 -4.28 -23.77 6.31
CA ARG A 51 -5.27 -22.81 6.83
C ARG A 51 -6.63 -23.44 7.03
N LYS A 52 -7.11 -24.23 6.06
CA LYS A 52 -8.40 -24.92 6.17
C LYS A 52 -8.42 -25.89 7.36
N ALA A 53 -7.34 -26.64 7.57
CA ALA A 53 -7.24 -27.58 8.68
C ALA A 53 -7.20 -26.87 10.04
N LEU A 54 -6.43 -25.79 10.18
CA LEU A 54 -6.33 -25.01 11.41
C LEU A 54 -7.64 -24.28 11.76
N ALA A 55 -8.31 -23.72 10.75
CA ALA A 55 -9.62 -23.10 10.94
C ALA A 55 -10.68 -24.13 11.37
N ALA A 56 -10.66 -25.34 10.79
CA ALA A 56 -11.55 -26.42 11.20
C ALA A 56 -11.25 -26.91 12.64
N ALA A 57 -9.99 -26.90 13.07
CA ALA A 57 -9.59 -27.32 14.41
C ALA A 57 -9.94 -26.31 15.51
N THR A 58 -9.98 -25.01 15.18
CA THR A 58 -10.21 -23.92 16.14
C THR A 58 -11.61 -23.31 16.10
N GLY A 59 -12.40 -23.63 15.07
CA GLY A 59 -13.70 -22.98 14.82
C GLY A 59 -13.59 -21.47 14.54
N SER A 60 -12.37 -20.95 14.38
CA SER A 60 -12.08 -19.53 14.20
C SER A 60 -11.49 -19.31 12.80
N THR A 61 -11.90 -18.24 12.14
CA THR A 61 -11.18 -17.72 10.97
C THR A 61 -9.81 -17.19 11.42
N PRO A 62 -8.75 -17.35 10.59
CA PRO A 62 -7.46 -16.74 10.88
C PRO A 62 -7.61 -15.25 11.11
N ASP A 63 -6.74 -14.69 11.95
CA ASP A 63 -6.65 -13.26 12.11
C ASP A 63 -6.32 -12.62 10.75
N ALA A 64 -7.04 -11.54 10.42
CA ALA A 64 -6.83 -10.85 9.15
C ALA A 64 -5.46 -10.17 9.18
N PRO A 65 -4.68 -10.20 8.09
CA PRO A 65 -3.47 -9.39 8.03
C PRO A 65 -3.82 -7.92 8.25
N ASP A 66 -3.00 -7.22 9.02
CA ASP A 66 -3.12 -5.77 9.20
C ASP A 66 -3.14 -5.08 7.84
N ALA A 67 -4.03 -4.10 7.67
CA ALA A 67 -4.13 -3.38 6.41
C ALA A 67 -2.83 -2.58 6.18
N PRO A 68 -2.32 -2.50 4.94
CA PRO A 68 -1.19 -1.60 4.67
C PRO A 68 -1.58 -0.17 5.06
N ASP A 69 -0.63 0.56 5.65
CA ASP A 69 -0.83 1.97 5.97
C ASP A 69 -1.17 2.77 4.70
N ALA A 70 -1.96 3.82 4.86
CA ALA A 70 -2.34 4.66 3.72
C ALA A 70 -1.09 5.40 3.21
N PRO A 71 -0.92 5.60 1.90
CA PRO A 71 0.15 6.45 1.41
C PRO A 71 -0.03 7.87 1.94
N ASP A 72 1.09 8.53 2.28
CA ASP A 72 1.08 9.95 2.62
C ASP A 72 0.44 10.79 1.51
N THR A 73 -0.22 11.87 1.92
CA THR A 73 -0.83 12.81 0.97
C THR A 73 0.29 13.63 0.32
N PRO A 74 0.32 13.79 -1.02
CA PRO A 74 1.29 14.68 -1.66
C PRO A 74 1.15 16.11 -1.15
N ASP A 75 2.28 16.80 -1.00
CA ASP A 75 2.30 18.22 -0.67
C ASP A 75 1.70 19.06 -1.80
N ILE A 76 1.00 20.15 -1.45
CA ILE A 76 0.36 21.02 -2.44
C ILE A 76 1.44 21.97 -3.01
N PRO A 77 1.61 22.04 -4.34
CA PRO A 77 2.53 23.01 -4.94
C PRO A 77 2.17 24.45 -4.53
N ASP A 78 3.18 25.28 -4.31
CA ASP A 78 2.97 26.70 -4.06
C ASP A 78 2.27 27.38 -5.25
N ALA A 79 1.54 28.45 -4.97
CA ALA A 79 0.84 29.20 -6.00
C ALA A 79 1.87 29.96 -6.88
N PRO A 80 1.59 30.13 -8.18
CA PRO A 80 2.42 30.99 -9.01
C PRO A 80 2.35 32.43 -8.53
N ASP A 81 3.44 33.18 -8.72
CA ASP A 81 3.50 34.60 -8.41
C ASP A 81 2.54 35.42 -9.29
N ALA A 82 2.14 36.60 -8.82
CA ALA A 82 1.25 37.48 -9.56
C ALA A 82 1.99 38.14 -10.73
N PRO A 83 1.31 38.43 -11.85
CA PRO A 83 1.91 39.20 -12.93
C PRO A 83 2.21 40.64 -12.47
N ASP A 84 3.24 41.24 -13.07
CA ASP A 84 3.60 42.65 -12.83
C ASP A 84 2.50 43.62 -13.32
N ALA A 85 2.46 44.82 -12.74
CA ALA A 85 1.50 45.83 -13.11
C ALA A 85 1.88 46.47 -14.47
N PRO A 86 0.89 46.88 -15.28
CA PRO A 86 1.18 47.64 -16.48
C PRO A 86 1.79 49.01 -16.15
N ASP A 87 2.66 49.51 -17.03
CA ASP A 87 3.27 50.83 -16.91
C ASP A 87 2.23 51.95 -17.01
N ALA A 88 2.54 53.11 -16.43
CA ALA A 88 1.63 54.25 -16.43
C ALA A 88 1.61 54.92 -17.81
N PRO A 89 0.46 55.47 -18.24
CA PRO A 89 0.40 56.26 -19.45
C PRO A 89 1.26 57.53 -19.34
N ASP A 90 1.86 57.93 -20.44
CA ASP A 90 2.64 59.17 -20.53
C ASP A 90 1.75 60.41 -20.31
N ALA A 91 2.33 61.47 -19.73
CA ALA A 91 1.59 62.69 -19.43
C ALA A 91 1.29 63.48 -20.72
N PRO A 92 0.11 64.12 -20.82
CA PRO A 92 -0.18 64.97 -21.96
C PRO A 92 0.74 66.19 -21.98
N ASP A 93 1.21 66.55 -23.17
CA ASP A 93 2.05 67.73 -23.39
C ASP A 93 1.28 69.02 -23.05
N ALA A 94 1.99 70.02 -22.53
CA ALA A 94 1.38 71.25 -22.05
C ALA A 94 0.94 72.13 -23.24
N PRO A 95 -0.20 72.85 -23.13
CA PRO A 95 -0.62 73.74 -24.20
C PRO A 95 0.31 74.96 -24.28
N ASP A 96 0.89 75.16 -25.46
CA ASP A 96 1.70 76.33 -25.79
C ASP A 96 0.81 77.59 -25.80
N THR A 97 0.96 78.45 -24.80
CA THR A 97 0.17 79.68 -24.68
C THR A 97 0.68 80.70 -25.69
N ALA A 98 -0.04 80.83 -26.81
CA ALA A 98 0.08 81.96 -27.72
C ALA A 98 -0.17 83.27 -26.95
N GLY A 99 0.85 84.13 -26.93
CA GLY A 99 0.85 85.38 -26.17
C GLY A 99 0.06 86.53 -26.78
N ASP A 100 -0.08 87.55 -25.92
CA ASP A 100 -0.27 88.98 -26.20
C ASP A 100 -1.60 89.39 -26.87
N GLY A 101 -2.42 90.29 -26.31
CA GLY A 101 -2.16 91.31 -25.30
C GLY A 101 -3.47 92.01 -24.87
N PRO A 102 -3.39 93.14 -24.15
CA PRO A 102 -4.55 93.87 -23.60
C PRO A 102 -5.34 94.65 -24.66
#